data_AF-A0A420U1E3-F1
#
_entry.id   AF-A0A420U1E3-F1
#
_cell.length_a   1.000
_cell.length_b   1.000
_cell.length_c   1.000
_cell.angle_alpha   90.00
_cell.angle_beta   90.00
_cell.angle_gamma   90.00
#
_symmetry.space_group_name_H-M   'P 1'
#
loop_
_entity.id
_entity.type
_entity.pdbx_description
1 polymer ?
#
loop_
_entity_poly.entity_id
_entity_poly.type
_entity_poly.pdbx_seq_one_letter_code
_entity_poly.pdbx_strand_id
1 'polypeptide(L)'
;MHLLTTPLIYRLLSFKASPQKTRLIGIVLSTLFTIVMVTHMVMDEFLLHATTFGLGIYVIATRVLKVIPQQVKDPVIRKKFQNMAILGLGFFGFGYIVWLIDEFACRYLTSARHAIGLPFAFLLELHGWWHVFTAIGGYTAVAVIDVVTTGEVIDDPTDTFAWPVPFAARLMSGTSGPVKRG
;
A
#
# COMPACT_ATOMS: atom_id res chain seq x y z
N MET A 1 -1.01 -11.05 0.63
CA MET A 1 -1.01 -10.10 -0.50
C MET A 1 -2.41 -9.92 -1.11
N HIS A 2 -2.97 -10.90 -1.82
CA HIS A 2 -4.32 -10.78 -2.43
C HIS A 2 -5.48 -10.59 -1.43
N LEU A 3 -5.36 -11.15 -0.23
CA LEU A 3 -6.33 -10.94 0.86
C LEU A 3 -6.44 -9.48 1.32
N LEU A 4 -5.42 -8.65 1.05
CA LEU A 4 -5.46 -7.22 1.33
C LEU A 4 -5.95 -6.43 0.10
N THR A 5 -5.44 -6.74 -1.09
CA THR A 5 -5.72 -5.95 -2.30
C THR A 5 -7.14 -6.11 -2.79
N THR A 6 -7.71 -7.32 -2.78
CA THR A 6 -9.06 -7.56 -3.31
C THR A 6 -10.14 -6.77 -2.54
N PRO A 7 -10.17 -6.75 -1.20
CA PRO A 7 -11.10 -5.91 -0.45
C PRO A 7 -10.90 -4.40 -0.70
N LEU A 8 -9.66 -3.93 -0.83
CA LEU A 8 -9.37 -2.53 -1.12
C LEU A 8 -9.85 -2.11 -2.52
N ILE A 9 -9.64 -2.97 -3.53
CA ILE A 9 -10.16 -2.76 -4.89
C ILE A 9 -11.69 -2.77 -4.86
N TYR A 10 -12.32 -3.73 -4.17
CA TYR A 10 -13.77 -3.77 -4.02
C TYR A 10 -14.30 -2.48 -3.41
N ARG A 11 -13.68 -2.00 -2.33
CA ARG A 11 -14.06 -0.76 -1.65
C ARG A 11 -13.92 0.46 -2.55
N LEU A 12 -12.82 0.60 -3.27
CA LEU A 12 -12.59 1.71 -4.21
C LEU A 12 -13.53 1.68 -5.42
N LEU A 13 -13.86 0.50 -5.96
CA LEU A 13 -14.73 0.37 -7.12
C LEU A 13 -16.22 0.50 -6.78
N SER A 14 -16.60 0.13 -5.56
CA SER A 14 -17.98 0.19 -5.08
C SER A 14 -18.34 1.54 -4.44
N PHE A 15 -17.35 2.40 -4.22
CA PHE A 15 -17.55 3.72 -3.63
C PHE A 15 -18.48 4.58 -4.50
N LYS A 16 -19.60 5.06 -3.92
CA LYS A 16 -20.69 5.79 -4.59
C LYS A 16 -21.33 5.06 -5.78
N ALA A 17 -21.18 3.73 -5.87
CA ALA A 17 -21.80 2.92 -6.91
C ALA A 17 -23.25 2.53 -6.53
N SER A 18 -24.08 2.20 -7.53
CA SER A 18 -25.42 1.68 -7.27
C SER A 18 -25.36 0.26 -6.66
N PRO A 19 -26.38 -0.18 -5.90
CA PRO A 19 -26.39 -1.50 -5.27
C PRO A 19 -26.17 -2.66 -6.25
N GLN A 20 -26.73 -2.54 -7.47
CA GLN A 20 -26.54 -3.53 -8.54
C GLN A 20 -25.08 -3.60 -9.00
N LYS A 21 -24.43 -2.44 -9.19
CA LYS A 21 -23.01 -2.37 -9.59
C LYS A 21 -22.10 -2.91 -8.50
N THR A 22 -22.34 -2.55 -7.24
CA THR A 22 -21.59 -3.06 -6.09
C THR A 22 -21.67 -4.59 -6.00
N ARG A 23 -22.87 -5.16 -6.15
CA ARG A 23 -23.05 -6.63 -6.16
C ARG A 23 -22.31 -7.29 -7.33
N LEU A 24 -22.40 -6.70 -8.52
CA LEU A 24 -21.70 -7.21 -9.70
C LEU A 24 -20.18 -7.19 -9.51
N ILE A 25 -19.62 -6.07 -9.02
CA ILE A 25 -18.19 -5.93 -8.72
C ILE A 25 -17.74 -6.99 -7.71
N GLY A 26 -18.52 -7.19 -6.64
CA GLY A 26 -18.24 -8.22 -5.64
C GLY A 26 -18.18 -9.63 -6.24
N ILE A 27 -19.20 -10.01 -7.03
CA ILE A 27 -19.24 -11.32 -7.71
C ILE A 27 -18.02 -11.51 -8.62
N VAL A 28 -17.73 -10.51 -9.46
CA VAL A 28 -16.59 -10.57 -10.40
C VAL A 28 -15.27 -10.70 -9.65
N LEU A 29 -15.03 -9.86 -8.64
CA LEU A 29 -13.78 -9.89 -7.86
C LEU A 29 -13.61 -11.18 -7.07
N SER A 30 -14.67 -11.70 -6.43
CA SER A 30 -14.63 -12.97 -5.70
C SER A 30 -14.37 -14.15 -6.64
N THR A 31 -14.97 -14.14 -7.84
CA THR A 31 -14.75 -15.19 -8.84
C THR A 31 -13.31 -15.16 -9.34
N LEU A 32 -12.81 -13.98 -9.74
CA LEU A 32 -11.44 -13.80 -10.19
C LEU A 32 -10.42 -14.18 -9.11
N PHE A 33 -10.63 -13.73 -7.87
CA PHE A 33 -9.79 -14.11 -6.73
C PHE A 33 -9.72 -15.63 -6.57
N THR A 34 -10.87 -16.30 -6.59
CA THR A 34 -10.93 -17.76 -6.41
C THR A 34 -10.18 -18.47 -7.53
N ILE A 35 -10.42 -18.10 -8.79
CA ILE A 35 -9.73 -18.70 -9.95
C ILE A 35 -8.22 -18.50 -9.85
N VAL A 36 -7.76 -17.28 -9.60
CA VAL A 36 -6.32 -16.98 -9.54
C VAL A 36 -5.66 -17.74 -8.37
N MET A 37 -6.29 -17.81 -7.21
CA MET A 37 -5.74 -18.51 -6.05
C MET A 37 -5.72 -20.03 -6.24
N VAL A 38 -6.80 -20.62 -6.74
CA VAL A 38 -6.83 -22.06 -7.02
C VAL A 38 -5.77 -22.43 -8.06
N THR A 39 -5.70 -21.70 -9.19
CA THR A 39 -4.70 -21.98 -10.23
C THR A 39 -3.29 -21.82 -9.71
N HIS A 40 -2.99 -20.75 -8.98
CA HIS A 40 -1.68 -20.54 -8.37
C HIS A 40 -1.29 -21.70 -7.43
N MET A 41 -2.21 -22.14 -6.58
CA MET A 41 -1.94 -23.23 -5.61
C MET A 41 -1.78 -24.60 -6.28
N VAL A 42 -2.57 -24.89 -7.32
CA VAL A 42 -2.54 -26.19 -8.01
C VAL A 42 -1.32 -26.31 -8.93
N MET A 43 -0.96 -25.22 -9.60
CA MET A 43 0.12 -25.21 -10.59
C MET A 43 1.48 -24.82 -10.00
N ASP A 44 1.52 -24.39 -8.74
CA ASP A 44 2.69 -23.76 -8.09
C ASP A 44 3.26 -22.58 -8.90
N GLU A 45 2.37 -21.87 -9.60
CA GLU A 45 2.73 -20.83 -10.57
C GLU A 45 2.92 -19.47 -9.89
N PHE A 46 4.19 -19.14 -9.61
CA PHE A 46 4.57 -17.88 -8.98
C PHE A 46 4.24 -16.64 -9.84
N LEU A 47 4.47 -16.72 -11.16
CA LEU A 47 4.34 -15.58 -12.06
C LEU A 47 2.90 -15.07 -12.15
N LEU A 48 1.92 -15.98 -12.18
CA LEU A 48 0.50 -15.62 -12.18
C LEU A 48 0.15 -14.83 -10.91
N HIS A 49 0.61 -15.29 -9.75
CA HIS A 49 0.37 -14.60 -8.48
C HIS A 49 0.99 -13.20 -8.47
N ALA A 50 2.27 -13.10 -8.86
CA ALA A 50 3.03 -11.85 -8.80
C ALA A 50 2.45 -10.80 -9.76
N THR A 51 2.13 -11.19 -11.00
CA THR A 51 1.58 -10.27 -12.02
C THR A 51 0.18 -9.79 -11.68
N THR A 52 -0.72 -10.68 -11.24
CA THR A 52 -2.07 -10.29 -10.80
C THR A 52 -2.04 -9.40 -9.57
N PHE A 53 -1.09 -9.64 -8.65
CA PHE A 53 -0.90 -8.79 -7.49
C PHE A 53 -0.40 -7.40 -7.88
N GLY A 54 0.61 -7.31 -8.75
CA GLY A 54 1.13 -6.06 -9.29
C GLY A 54 0.03 -5.25 -10.02
N LEU A 55 -0.81 -5.92 -10.81
CA LEU A 55 -1.97 -5.29 -11.44
C LEU A 55 -2.96 -4.74 -10.39
N GLY A 56 -3.22 -5.50 -9.32
CA GLY A 56 -4.06 -5.06 -8.21
C GLY A 56 -3.53 -3.78 -7.54
N ILE A 57 -2.23 -3.73 -7.25
CA ILE A 57 -1.57 -2.54 -6.70
C ILE A 57 -1.68 -1.35 -7.67
N TYR A 58 -1.47 -1.57 -8.97
CA TYR A 58 -1.63 -0.54 -9.99
C TYR A 58 -3.07 0.04 -10.02
N VAL A 59 -4.08 -0.83 -9.97
CA VAL A 59 -5.49 -0.41 -9.90
C VAL A 59 -5.74 0.39 -8.63
N ILE A 60 -5.25 -0.06 -7.47
CA ILE A 60 -5.40 0.67 -6.21
C ILE A 60 -4.76 2.06 -6.31
N ALA A 61 -3.50 2.15 -6.74
CA ALA A 61 -2.74 3.39 -6.82
C ALA A 61 -3.42 4.42 -7.74
N THR A 62 -3.84 4.00 -8.94
CA THR A 62 -4.52 4.90 -9.88
C THR A 62 -5.89 5.35 -9.38
N ARG A 63 -6.66 4.44 -8.78
CA ARG A 63 -8.00 4.75 -8.26
C ARG A 63 -7.95 5.65 -7.04
N VAL A 64 -7.08 5.37 -6.06
CA VAL A 64 -7.00 6.19 -4.84
C VAL A 64 -6.57 7.62 -5.16
N LEU A 65 -5.58 7.80 -6.05
CA LEU A 65 -5.13 9.13 -6.48
C LEU A 65 -6.21 9.90 -7.23
N LYS A 66 -7.13 9.20 -7.91
CA LYS A 66 -8.30 9.80 -8.57
C LYS A 66 -9.42 10.17 -7.59
N VAL A 67 -9.62 9.39 -6.53
CA VAL A 67 -10.69 9.60 -5.53
C VAL A 67 -10.32 10.71 -4.54
N ILE A 68 -9.04 10.85 -4.16
CA ILE A 68 -8.59 11.87 -3.19
C ILE A 68 -9.10 13.29 -3.54
N PRO A 69 -8.92 13.82 -4.76
CA PRO A 69 -9.41 15.16 -5.11
C PRO A 69 -10.93 15.31 -5.12
N GLN A 70 -11.67 14.19 -5.18
CA GLN A 70 -13.13 14.21 -5.21
C GLN A 70 -13.74 14.24 -3.81
N GLN A 71 -13.01 13.77 -2.78
CA GLN A 71 -13.51 13.69 -1.40
C GLN A 71 -12.86 14.70 -0.46
N VAL A 72 -11.67 15.21 -0.81
CA VAL A 72 -10.93 16.18 0.00
C VAL A 72 -10.96 17.53 -0.72
N LYS A 73 -11.84 18.43 -0.27
CA LYS A 73 -12.03 19.78 -0.84
C LYS A 73 -10.92 20.74 -0.43
N ASP A 74 -10.43 20.63 0.80
CA ASP A 74 -9.32 21.44 1.29
C ASP A 74 -8.03 21.09 0.53
N PRO A 75 -7.40 22.05 -0.18
CA PRO A 75 -6.19 21.78 -0.96
C PRO A 75 -4.98 21.34 -0.13
N VAL A 76 -4.87 21.78 1.12
CA VAL A 76 -3.78 21.43 2.04
C VAL A 76 -3.93 19.98 2.49
N ILE A 77 -5.12 19.61 2.96
CA ILE A 77 -5.44 18.23 3.36
C ILE A 77 -5.31 17.30 2.14
N ARG A 78 -5.82 17.71 0.98
CA ARG A 78 -5.72 16.94 -0.26
C ARG A 78 -4.27 16.62 -0.62
N LYS A 79 -3.38 17.62 -0.57
CA LYS A 79 -1.97 17.45 -0.87
C LYS A 79 -1.29 16.50 0.12
N LYS A 80 -1.67 16.57 1.40
CA LYS A 80 -1.20 15.67 2.44
C LYS A 80 -1.57 14.21 2.14
N PHE A 81 -2.84 13.93 1.82
CA PHE A 81 -3.30 12.59 1.45
C PHE A 81 -2.65 12.07 0.16
N GLN A 82 -2.45 12.92 -0.85
CA GLN A 82 -1.71 12.56 -2.06
C GLN A 82 -0.28 12.17 -1.75
N ASN A 83 0.42 12.97 -0.92
CA ASN A 83 1.79 12.67 -0.54
C ASN A 83 1.85 11.38 0.31
N MET A 84 0.91 11.15 1.21
CA MET A 84 0.81 9.88 1.96
C MET A 84 0.60 8.68 1.03
N ALA A 85 -0.28 8.79 0.03
CA ALA A 85 -0.49 7.72 -0.95
C ALA A 85 0.80 7.44 -1.76
N ILE A 86 1.52 8.50 -2.18
CA ILE A 86 2.80 8.38 -2.89
C ILE A 86 3.87 7.76 -2.00
N LEU A 87 3.97 8.16 -0.72
CA LEU A 87 4.90 7.58 0.23
C LEU A 87 4.61 6.09 0.47
N GLY A 88 3.34 5.72 0.66
CA GLY A 88 2.94 4.32 0.80
C GLY A 88 3.33 3.48 -0.41
N LEU A 89 3.10 4.01 -1.62
CA LEU A 89 3.54 3.38 -2.87
C LEU A 89 5.07 3.28 -2.97
N GLY A 90 5.78 4.31 -2.53
CA GLY A 90 7.24 4.35 -2.47
C GLY A 90 7.81 3.29 -1.53
N PHE A 91 7.26 3.15 -0.31
CA PHE A 91 7.65 2.10 0.63
C PHE A 91 7.39 0.70 0.07
N PHE A 92 6.23 0.49 -0.54
CA PHE A 92 5.90 -0.78 -1.17
C PHE A 92 6.87 -1.12 -2.31
N GLY A 93 7.13 -0.16 -3.20
CA GLY A 93 8.07 -0.34 -4.31
C GLY A 93 9.52 -0.54 -3.85
N PHE A 94 9.95 0.19 -2.83
CA PHE A 94 11.27 0.01 -2.22
C PHE A 94 11.41 -1.37 -1.62
N GLY A 95 10.41 -1.81 -0.84
CA GLY A 95 10.35 -3.18 -0.36
C GLY A 95 10.52 -4.18 -1.52
N TYR A 96 9.83 -3.97 -2.64
CA TYR A 96 9.84 -4.93 -3.75
C TYR A 96 11.22 -5.06 -4.37
N ILE A 97 11.94 -3.94 -4.48
CA ILE A 97 13.34 -3.93 -4.89
C ILE A 97 14.20 -4.68 -3.86
N VAL A 98 14.00 -4.46 -2.56
CA VAL A 98 14.71 -5.18 -1.50
C VAL A 98 14.48 -6.69 -1.59
N TRP A 99 13.24 -7.13 -1.85
CA TRP A 99 12.92 -8.54 -2.07
C TRP A 99 13.60 -9.12 -3.32
N LEU A 100 13.60 -8.39 -4.44
CA LEU A 100 14.32 -8.82 -5.63
C LEU A 100 15.82 -8.98 -5.37
N ILE A 101 16.44 -8.05 -4.63
CA ILE A 101 17.85 -8.16 -4.26
C ILE A 101 18.09 -9.39 -3.37
N ASP A 102 17.19 -9.68 -2.42
CA ASP A 102 17.27 -10.85 -1.55
C ASP A 102 17.28 -12.16 -2.37
N GLU A 103 16.37 -12.29 -3.33
CA GLU A 103 16.28 -13.44 -4.24
C GLU A 103 17.58 -13.60 -5.07
N PHE A 104 18.06 -12.53 -5.71
CA PHE A 104 19.25 -12.60 -6.57
C PHE A 104 20.56 -12.78 -5.78
N ALA A 105 20.68 -12.18 -4.60
CA ALA A 105 21.90 -12.17 -3.79
C ALA A 105 21.87 -13.18 -2.63
N CYS A 106 20.90 -14.10 -2.60
CA CYS A 106 20.64 -15.01 -1.47
C CYS A 106 21.90 -15.72 -0.94
N ARG A 107 22.74 -16.26 -1.83
CA ARG A 107 23.98 -16.96 -1.46
C ARG A 107 25.02 -16.04 -0.80
N TYR A 108 25.15 -14.81 -1.31
CA TYR A 108 26.08 -13.81 -0.79
C TYR A 108 25.59 -13.28 0.56
N LEU A 109 24.31 -12.94 0.67
CA LEU A 109 23.68 -12.46 1.90
C LEU A 109 23.75 -13.51 3.01
N THR A 110 23.50 -14.78 2.69
CA THR A 110 23.58 -15.87 3.67
C THR A 110 25.00 -16.08 4.16
N SER A 111 25.98 -16.12 3.25
CA SER A 111 27.40 -16.23 3.62
C SER A 111 27.84 -15.05 4.50
N ALA A 112 27.44 -13.83 4.13
CA ALA A 112 27.75 -12.63 4.90
C ALA A 112 27.07 -12.64 6.29
N ARG A 113 25.83 -13.11 6.42
CA ARG A 113 25.15 -13.29 7.71
C ARG A 113 25.90 -14.25 8.63
N HIS A 114 26.37 -15.38 8.10
CA HIS A 114 27.16 -16.34 8.88
C HIS A 114 28.52 -15.77 9.31
N ALA A 115 29.16 -14.95 8.47
CA ALA A 115 30.43 -14.31 8.80
C ALA A 115 30.30 -13.19 9.83
N ILE A 116 29.25 -12.36 9.74
CA ILE A 116 29.03 -11.21 10.63
C ILE A 116 28.49 -11.66 12.00
N GLY A 117 27.57 -12.63 12.03
CA GLY A 117 26.93 -13.07 13.26
C GLY A 117 25.94 -12.04 13.85
N LEU A 118 25.28 -12.43 14.94
CA LEU A 118 24.31 -11.57 15.63
C LEU A 118 25.01 -10.50 16.49
N PRO A 119 24.41 -9.31 16.66
CA PRO A 119 23.07 -8.91 16.18
C PRO A 119 23.06 -8.36 14.73
N PHE A 120 24.22 -8.03 14.16
CA PHE A 120 24.31 -7.28 12.90
C PHE A 120 23.89 -8.08 11.67
N ALA A 121 23.88 -9.42 11.74
CA ALA A 121 23.33 -10.29 10.68
C ALA A 121 21.87 -9.96 10.34
N PHE A 122 21.09 -9.39 11.28
CA PHE A 122 19.72 -8.95 11.05
C PHE A 122 19.61 -7.85 9.97
N LEU A 123 20.62 -6.99 9.85
CA LEU A 123 20.64 -5.94 8.83
C LEU A 123 20.75 -6.51 7.41
N LEU A 124 21.27 -7.72 7.26
CA LEU A 124 21.39 -8.43 5.99
C LEU A 124 20.21 -9.37 5.72
N GLU A 125 19.20 -9.41 6.60
CA GLU A 125 17.97 -10.16 6.39
C GLU A 125 17.00 -9.34 5.54
N LEU A 126 17.34 -9.16 4.26
CA LEU A 126 16.57 -8.33 3.33
C LEU A 126 15.13 -8.83 3.17
N HIS A 127 14.90 -10.15 3.28
CA HIS A 127 13.56 -10.72 3.35
C HIS A 127 12.70 -10.13 4.49
N GLY A 128 13.27 -9.96 5.68
CA GLY A 128 12.59 -9.34 6.82
C GLY A 128 12.27 -7.87 6.55
N TRP A 129 13.22 -7.13 5.98
CA TRP A 129 13.02 -5.73 5.59
C TRP A 129 11.94 -5.54 4.52
N TRP A 130 11.85 -6.46 3.55
CA TRP A 130 10.75 -6.49 2.57
C TRP A 130 9.38 -6.50 3.25
N HIS A 131 9.17 -7.37 4.25
CA HIS A 131 7.91 -7.42 5.00
C HIS A 131 7.63 -6.12 5.76
N VAL A 132 8.65 -5.51 6.37
CA VAL A 132 8.51 -4.22 7.07
C VAL A 132 8.05 -3.13 6.11
N PHE A 133 8.73 -2.96 4.97
CA PHE A 133 8.41 -1.89 4.03
C PHE A 133 7.06 -2.09 3.35
N THR A 134 6.72 -3.33 2.98
CA THR A 134 5.39 -3.63 2.41
C THR A 134 4.26 -3.51 3.43
N ALA A 135 4.49 -3.87 4.69
CA ALA A 135 3.52 -3.65 5.76
C ALA A 135 3.24 -2.16 5.96
N ILE A 136 4.28 -1.32 5.98
CA ILE A 136 4.13 0.15 6.05
C ILE A 136 3.34 0.67 4.85
N GLY A 137 3.69 0.25 3.62
CA GLY A 137 2.99 0.65 2.40
C GLY A 137 1.52 0.21 2.40
N GLY A 138 1.26 -1.04 2.76
CA GLY A 138 -0.08 -1.63 2.84
C GLY A 138 -0.95 -0.95 3.90
N TYR A 139 -0.41 -0.73 5.09
CA TYR A 139 -1.11 0.02 6.15
C TYR A 139 -1.45 1.44 5.70
N THR A 140 -0.50 2.14 5.09
CA THR A 140 -0.72 3.51 4.58
C THR A 140 -1.83 3.52 3.52
N ALA A 141 -1.86 2.52 2.63
CA ALA A 141 -2.93 2.38 1.64
C ALA A 141 -4.30 2.15 2.30
N VAL A 142 -4.39 1.26 3.29
CA VAL A 142 -5.63 1.02 4.05
C VAL A 142 -6.11 2.32 4.71
N ALA A 143 -5.23 3.02 5.43
CA ALA A 143 -5.57 4.26 6.14
C ALA A 143 -6.09 5.35 5.19
N VAL A 144 -5.41 5.57 4.06
CA VAL A 144 -5.84 6.55 3.05
C VAL A 144 -7.16 6.14 2.42
N ILE A 145 -7.29 4.88 1.98
CA ILE A 145 -8.50 4.39 1.30
C ILE A 145 -9.70 4.45 2.24
N ASP A 146 -9.53 4.06 3.50
CA ASP A 146 -10.60 4.06 4.49
C ASP A 146 -11.17 5.46 4.69
N VAL A 147 -10.31 6.46 4.91
CA VAL A 147 -10.75 7.85 5.07
C VAL A 147 -11.44 8.38 3.82
N VAL A 148 -10.85 8.21 2.63
CA VAL A 148 -11.41 8.77 1.39
C VAL A 148 -12.67 8.04 0.90
N THR A 149 -13.08 6.95 1.54
CA THR A 149 -14.29 6.21 1.15
C THR A 149 -15.35 6.17 2.24
N THR A 150 -15.09 6.71 3.43
CA THR A 150 -16.07 6.78 4.54
C THR A 150 -16.94 8.04 4.45
N GLY A 151 -16.51 9.08 3.75
CA GLY A 151 -17.30 10.30 3.55
C GLY A 151 -16.49 11.46 2.99
N GLU A 152 -17.06 12.67 3.02
CA GLU A 152 -16.28 13.89 2.78
C GLU A 152 -15.33 14.11 3.95
N VAL A 153 -14.06 14.41 3.64
CA VAL A 153 -13.03 14.67 4.65
C VAL A 153 -13.08 16.15 5.01
N ILE A 154 -13.63 16.45 6.19
CA ILE A 154 -13.80 17.81 6.69
C ILE A 154 -12.61 18.20 7.57
N ASP A 155 -12.21 17.31 8.48
CA ASP A 155 -11.06 17.48 9.36
C ASP A 155 -9.90 16.58 8.94
N ASP A 156 -8.67 16.95 9.31
CA ASP A 156 -7.46 16.17 9.05
C ASP A 156 -7.31 15.05 10.11
N PRO A 157 -7.56 13.77 9.77
CA PRO A 157 -7.51 12.68 10.75
C PRO A 157 -6.08 12.17 10.98
N THR A 158 -5.05 12.81 10.41
CA THR A 158 -3.73 12.18 10.32
C THR A 158 -3.10 11.86 11.68
N ASP A 159 -3.39 12.63 12.73
CA ASP A 159 -2.88 12.36 14.08
C ASP A 159 -3.55 11.16 14.76
N THR A 160 -4.65 10.64 14.21
CA THR A 160 -5.33 9.43 14.73
C THR A 160 -4.73 8.12 14.19
N PHE A 161 -3.89 8.20 13.16
CA PHE A 161 -3.27 7.02 12.57
C PHE A 161 -2.12 6.48 13.43
N ALA A 162 -1.92 5.16 13.40
CA ALA A 162 -0.72 4.54 13.93
C ALA A 162 0.55 4.93 13.13
N TRP A 163 1.71 4.81 13.78
CA TRP A 163 3.03 4.97 13.17
C TRP A 163 3.17 4.07 11.92
N PRO A 164 3.85 4.50 10.84
CA PRO A 164 4.67 5.72 10.68
C PRO A 164 3.93 6.92 10.10
N VAL A 165 2.61 6.84 9.90
CA VAL A 165 1.86 7.85 9.14
C VAL A 165 1.90 9.26 9.78
N PRO A 166 1.66 9.46 11.08
CA PRO A 166 1.77 10.79 11.71
C PRO A 166 3.19 11.36 11.64
N PHE A 167 4.20 10.50 11.75
CA PHE A 167 5.61 10.90 11.68
C PHE A 167 5.95 11.43 10.27
N ALA A 168 5.62 10.66 9.24
CA ALA A 168 5.82 11.08 7.85
C ALA A 168 5.05 12.36 7.53
N ALA A 169 3.82 12.48 8.01
CA ALA A 169 3.00 13.67 7.85
C ALA A 169 3.60 14.92 8.48
N ARG A 170 4.14 14.82 9.69
CA ARG A 170 4.82 15.94 10.39
C ARG A 170 6.09 16.37 9.66
N LEU A 171 6.86 15.42 9.13
CA LEU A 171 8.06 15.71 8.36
C LEU A 171 7.73 16.50 7.08
N MET A 172 6.63 16.12 6.40
CA MET A 172 6.14 16.81 5.21
C MET A 172 5.51 18.18 5.51
N SER A 173 4.85 18.35 6.66
CA SER A 173 4.30 19.65 7.05
C SER A 173 5.39 20.62 7.51
N GLY A 174 6.47 20.13 8.14
CA GLY A 174 7.63 20.95 8.53
C GLY A 174 8.39 21.55 7.34
N THR A 175 8.22 21.00 6.13
CA THR A 175 8.77 21.57 4.89
C THR A 175 7.89 22.69 4.30
N SER A 176 6.68 22.87 4.83
CA SER A 176 5.77 23.96 4.47
C SER A 176 5.93 25.06 5.53
N GLY A 177 6.74 26.08 5.23
CA GLY A 177 7.00 27.20 6.14
C GLY A 177 5.71 27.87 6.67
N PRO A 178 5.78 28.59 7.80
CA PRO A 178 4.60 29.11 8.47
C PRO A 178 3.87 30.09 7.55
N VAL A 179 2.63 29.78 7.22
CA VAL A 179 1.70 30.75 6.63
C VAL A 179 1.48 31.83 7.68
N LYS A 180 2.08 33.01 7.44
CA LYS A 180 1.79 34.22 8.22
C LYS A 180 0.28 34.48 8.13
N ARG A 181 -0.43 34.26 9.25
CA ARG A 181 -1.71 34.92 9.46
C ARG A 181 -1.41 36.40 9.71
N GLY A 182 -1.97 37.26 8.86
CA GLY A 182 -2.01 38.70 9.07
C GLY A 182 -2.90 39.08 10.23
#